data_AF-A0A0K8Q398-F1
#
_entry.id   AF-A0A0K8Q398-F1
#
_cell.length_a   1.000
_cell.length_b   1.000
_cell.length_c   1.000
_cell.angle_alpha   90.00
_cell.angle_beta   90.00
_cell.angle_gamma   90.00
#
_symmetry.space_group_name_H-M   'P 1'
#
loop_
_entity.id
_entity.type
_entity.pdbx_description
1 polymer ?
#
loop_
_entity_poly.entity_id
_entity_poly.type
_entity_poly.pdbx_seq_one_letter_code
_entity_poly.pdbx_strand_id
1 'polypeptide(L)'
;MPNYRVSMDIGGTFTDIVAYDQAAGTYAATKASTTPGNLSAGVIAGLESIVDDLSDIDFLVHGTTQGLNAFLERRGVPVLLLATAGIEDTYHIARGPRLELYNAQYRKPAPLIERKDVIGVGGRLDSQGQELAPLDELAVRHAARRAVEEGYGAVAVAFLFSYKNPSHELRAREILLEELGEEFTVSLSHEAAKEWREYERTSSAVVEAYTGPVVRNYLLDLEEKLGDRGVEAPLHIMQSSGGVLTAESARKRPLQTLLSGPVGGAMGDVELAGVSGNRNLIGVDMGGTSFDVSLVVDGKPDVSTEAHLEGLPMLMSVVNIHTVGAGGGSVAW
;
A
#
# COMPACT_ATOMS: atom_id res chain seq x y z
N MET A 1 14.13 31.48 -5.91
CA MET A 1 13.77 30.70 -4.70
C MET A 1 12.69 29.77 -5.16
N PRO A 2 12.77 28.48 -4.84
CA PRO A 2 11.74 27.54 -5.24
C PRO A 2 10.41 27.98 -4.62
N ASN A 3 9.38 28.09 -5.47
CA ASN A 3 8.10 28.70 -5.14
C ASN A 3 6.91 27.81 -5.53
N TYR A 4 7.14 26.62 -6.12
CA TYR A 4 6.07 25.75 -6.58
C TYR A 4 5.77 24.63 -5.59
N ARG A 5 4.49 24.51 -5.23
CA ARG A 5 3.95 23.34 -4.53
C ARG A 5 3.16 22.50 -5.52
N VAL A 6 3.51 21.23 -5.64
CA VAL A 6 2.94 20.36 -6.67
C VAL A 6 2.28 19.14 -6.04
N SER A 7 1.10 18.81 -6.55
CA SER A 7 0.39 17.57 -6.24
C SER A 7 0.14 16.78 -7.53
N MET A 8 0.29 15.46 -7.44
CA MET A 8 0.22 14.55 -8.58
C MET A 8 -0.62 13.34 -8.20
N ASP A 9 -1.60 12.97 -9.01
CA ASP A 9 -2.35 11.73 -8.85
C ASP A 9 -2.29 10.92 -10.14
N ILE A 10 -1.88 9.66 -10.04
CA ILE A 10 -1.91 8.74 -11.17
C ILE A 10 -3.17 7.90 -11.05
N GLY A 11 -4.12 8.16 -11.95
CA GLY A 11 -5.23 7.27 -12.23
C GLY A 11 -4.89 6.21 -13.27
N GLY A 12 -5.89 5.39 -13.63
CA GLY A 12 -5.74 4.34 -14.64
C GLY A 12 -5.60 4.85 -16.09
N THR A 13 -6.13 6.03 -16.40
CA THR A 13 -6.14 6.60 -17.76
C THR A 13 -5.32 7.88 -17.89
N PHE A 14 -5.34 8.72 -16.85
CA PHE A 14 -4.67 10.00 -16.84
C PHE A 14 -3.89 10.19 -15.56
N THR A 15 -2.84 11.00 -15.67
CA THR A 15 -2.10 11.58 -14.55
C THR A 15 -2.56 13.03 -14.41
N ASP A 16 -3.15 13.33 -13.26
CA ASP A 16 -3.62 14.66 -12.90
C ASP A 16 -2.54 15.37 -12.09
N ILE A 17 -2.18 16.59 -12.48
CA ILE A 17 -1.13 17.37 -11.80
C ILE A 17 -1.64 18.78 -11.57
N VAL A 18 -1.47 19.27 -10.33
CA VAL A 18 -1.79 20.64 -9.95
C VAL A 18 -0.54 21.27 -9.34
N ALA A 19 -0.11 22.41 -9.89
CA ALA A 19 0.94 23.24 -9.36
C ALA A 19 0.37 24.55 -8.81
N TYR A 20 0.84 24.95 -7.64
CA TYR A 20 0.56 26.24 -7.02
C TYR A 20 1.84 27.08 -7.02
N ASP A 21 1.82 28.18 -7.77
CA ASP A 21 2.88 29.19 -7.74
C ASP A 21 2.66 30.10 -6.53
N GLN A 22 3.50 29.99 -5.52
CA GLN A 22 3.42 30.80 -4.30
C GLN A 22 3.78 32.27 -4.55
N ALA A 23 4.59 32.59 -5.57
CA ALA A 23 4.98 33.95 -5.87
C ALA A 23 3.87 34.70 -6.64
N ALA A 24 3.24 34.05 -7.61
CA ALA A 24 2.12 34.62 -8.36
C ALA A 24 0.76 34.46 -7.63
N GLY A 25 0.66 33.50 -6.71
CA GLY A 25 -0.59 33.13 -6.05
C GLY A 25 -1.59 32.45 -6.98
N THR A 26 -1.11 31.75 -8.01
CA THR A 26 -1.92 31.15 -9.08
C THR A 26 -1.82 29.63 -9.07
N TYR A 27 -2.85 28.97 -9.60
CA TYR A 27 -2.87 27.54 -9.83
C TYR A 27 -2.76 27.23 -11.32
N ALA A 28 -2.00 26.21 -11.67
CA ALA A 28 -2.00 25.58 -12.97
C ALA A 28 -2.34 24.10 -12.80
N ALA A 29 -3.13 23.55 -13.72
CA ALA A 29 -3.48 22.14 -13.72
C ALA A 29 -3.31 21.57 -15.12
N THR A 30 -2.83 20.32 -15.20
CA THR A 30 -2.70 19.58 -16.44
C THR A 30 -3.18 18.15 -16.24
N LYS A 31 -3.61 17.56 -17.35
CA LYS A 31 -4.05 16.17 -17.43
C LYS A 31 -3.26 15.50 -18.53
N ALA A 32 -2.25 14.73 -18.13
CA ALA A 32 -1.39 13.98 -19.05
C ALA A 32 -1.92 12.56 -19.20
N SER A 33 -1.79 11.97 -20.39
CA SER A 33 -2.07 10.53 -20.55
C SER A 33 -1.11 9.73 -19.68
N THR A 34 -1.63 8.77 -18.93
CA THR A 34 -0.79 7.83 -18.18
C THR A 34 0.04 7.02 -19.17
N THR A 35 1.36 6.92 -18.96
CA THR A 35 2.27 6.15 -19.83
C THR A 35 2.42 4.72 -19.31
N PRO A 36 1.70 3.72 -19.85
CA PRO A 36 1.73 2.37 -19.31
C PRO A 36 3.14 1.78 -19.47
N GLY A 37 3.65 1.14 -18.42
CA GLY A 37 5.01 0.59 -18.40
C GLY A 37 6.12 1.60 -18.09
N ASN A 38 5.85 2.91 -18.05
CA ASN A 38 6.78 3.92 -17.56
C ASN A 38 6.02 5.11 -16.95
N LEU A 39 5.37 4.85 -15.82
CA LEU A 39 4.50 5.82 -15.15
C LEU A 39 5.24 7.10 -14.76
N SER A 40 6.46 6.97 -14.24
CA SER A 40 7.25 8.13 -13.81
C SER A 40 7.58 9.05 -14.98
N ALA A 41 7.81 8.53 -16.20
CA ALA A 41 7.99 9.38 -17.37
C ALA A 41 6.72 10.19 -17.70
N GLY A 42 5.54 9.61 -17.52
CA GLY A 42 4.27 10.33 -17.66
C GLY A 42 4.12 11.46 -16.65
N VAL A 43 4.52 11.22 -15.39
CA VAL A 43 4.54 12.25 -14.33
C VAL A 43 5.48 13.39 -14.69
N ILE A 44 6.73 13.07 -15.06
CA ILE A 44 7.74 14.07 -15.41
C ILE A 44 7.29 14.91 -16.60
N ALA A 45 6.78 14.29 -17.68
CA ALA A 45 6.26 15.02 -18.83
C ALA A 45 5.08 15.94 -18.47
N GLY A 46 4.22 15.50 -17.54
CA GLY A 46 3.16 16.34 -17.01
C GLY A 46 3.69 17.53 -16.21
N LEU A 47 4.68 17.32 -15.33
CA LEU A 47 5.33 18.39 -14.57
C LEU A 47 5.95 19.44 -15.50
N GLU A 48 6.74 19.00 -16.48
CA GLU A 48 7.42 19.86 -17.46
C GLU A 48 6.43 20.64 -18.35
N SER A 49 5.13 20.27 -18.36
CA SER A 49 4.10 21.00 -19.11
C SER A 49 3.50 22.20 -18.36
N ILE A 50 3.70 22.29 -17.04
CA ILE A 50 3.12 23.36 -16.19
C ILE A 50 4.14 24.07 -15.30
N VAL A 51 5.34 23.52 -15.14
CA VAL A 51 6.47 24.12 -14.42
C VAL A 51 7.67 24.17 -15.36
N ASP A 52 8.13 25.38 -15.69
CA ASP A 52 9.23 25.59 -16.66
C ASP A 52 10.58 25.04 -16.16
N ASP A 53 10.87 25.23 -14.87
CA ASP A 53 12.07 24.72 -14.19
C ASP A 53 11.66 23.92 -12.96
N LEU A 54 11.82 22.59 -13.01
CA LEU A 54 11.41 21.72 -11.90
C LEU A 54 12.25 21.96 -10.64
N SER A 55 13.45 22.55 -10.75
CA SER A 55 14.25 22.90 -9.57
C SER A 55 13.60 23.99 -8.70
N ASP A 56 12.61 24.71 -9.23
CA ASP A 56 11.81 25.69 -8.47
C ASP A 56 10.68 25.04 -7.63
N ILE A 57 10.59 23.71 -7.57
CA ILE A 57 9.60 23.00 -6.76
C ILE A 57 10.13 22.81 -5.33
N ASP A 58 9.41 23.34 -4.33
CA ASP A 58 9.77 23.24 -2.90
C ASP A 58 8.97 22.17 -2.13
N PHE A 59 7.89 21.66 -2.73
CA PHE A 59 7.04 20.64 -2.13
C PHE A 59 6.37 19.78 -3.21
N LEU A 60 6.50 18.45 -3.08
CA LEU A 60 5.81 17.48 -3.92
C LEU A 60 5.01 16.50 -3.07
N VAL A 61 3.76 16.25 -3.47
CA VAL A 61 2.94 15.15 -2.97
C VAL A 61 2.39 14.32 -4.12
N HIS A 62 2.40 13.01 -3.95
CA HIS A 62 1.99 12.06 -4.98
C HIS A 62 1.01 11.01 -4.43
N GLY A 63 -0.17 10.89 -5.03
CA GLY A 63 -1.08 9.76 -4.90
C GLY A 63 -0.85 8.75 -6.02
N THR A 64 -0.72 7.47 -5.67
CA THR A 64 -0.45 6.42 -6.68
C THR A 64 -1.37 5.23 -6.48
N THR A 65 -1.93 4.74 -7.59
CA THR A 65 -2.69 3.48 -7.62
C THR A 65 -1.81 2.29 -7.99
N GLN A 66 -0.48 2.44 -8.07
CA GLN A 66 0.39 1.36 -8.58
C GLN A 66 0.33 0.10 -7.71
N GLY A 67 0.34 0.25 -6.39
CA GLY A 67 0.17 -0.86 -5.46
C GLY A 67 -1.21 -1.51 -5.57
N LEU A 68 -2.26 -0.69 -5.65
CA LEU A 68 -3.65 -1.13 -5.79
C LEU A 68 -3.86 -1.93 -7.09
N ASN A 69 -3.40 -1.40 -8.21
CA ASN A 69 -3.51 -2.06 -9.51
C ASN A 69 -2.77 -3.39 -9.53
N ALA A 70 -1.53 -3.43 -8.99
CA ALA A 70 -0.78 -4.66 -8.86
C ALA A 70 -1.50 -5.72 -8.01
N PHE A 71 -2.21 -5.29 -6.95
CA PHE A 71 -3.05 -6.18 -6.16
C PHE A 71 -4.27 -6.69 -6.95
N LEU A 72 -5.07 -5.79 -7.52
CA LEU A 72 -6.33 -6.11 -8.20
C LEU A 72 -6.10 -7.00 -9.42
N GLU A 73 -5.06 -6.71 -10.20
CA GLU A 73 -4.72 -7.46 -11.41
C GLU A 73 -3.87 -8.69 -11.10
N ARG A 74 -3.56 -8.97 -9.82
CA ARG A 74 -2.70 -10.07 -9.37
C ARG A 74 -1.33 -10.06 -10.06
N ARG A 75 -0.72 -8.87 -10.18
CA ARG A 75 0.60 -8.59 -10.80
C ARG A 75 1.67 -8.20 -9.78
N GLY A 76 1.51 -8.56 -8.51
CA GLY A 76 2.57 -8.45 -7.51
C GLY A 76 3.67 -9.50 -7.70
N VAL A 77 4.63 -9.54 -6.78
CA VAL A 77 5.71 -10.53 -6.83
C VAL A 77 5.28 -11.86 -6.21
N PRO A 78 5.87 -13.01 -6.59
CA PRO A 78 5.68 -14.26 -5.85
C PRO A 78 6.21 -14.12 -4.42
N VAL A 79 5.41 -14.50 -3.42
CA VAL A 79 5.73 -14.36 -2.00
C VAL A 79 5.82 -15.73 -1.33
N LEU A 80 6.88 -15.93 -0.54
CA LEU A 80 7.00 -17.06 0.37
C LEU A 80 6.57 -16.63 1.79
N LEU A 81 5.67 -17.37 2.43
CA LEU A 81 5.21 -17.10 3.78
C LEU A 81 5.87 -18.04 4.80
N LEU A 82 6.57 -17.48 5.77
CA LEU A 82 7.05 -18.18 6.96
C LEU A 82 6.04 -18.00 8.08
N ALA A 83 5.33 -19.08 8.43
CA ALA A 83 4.40 -19.15 9.53
C ALA A 83 4.97 -19.99 10.68
N THR A 84 4.42 -19.87 11.88
CA THR A 84 4.79 -20.79 12.98
C THR A 84 4.40 -22.22 12.59
N ALA A 85 5.28 -23.19 12.83
CA ALA A 85 4.99 -24.59 12.55
C ALA A 85 3.70 -25.07 13.26
N GLY A 86 2.88 -25.83 12.54
CA GLY A 86 1.58 -26.35 13.00
C GLY A 86 0.39 -25.39 12.86
N ILE A 87 0.58 -24.18 12.30
CA ILE A 87 -0.50 -23.24 11.98
C ILE A 87 -0.36 -22.62 10.57
N GLU A 88 0.38 -23.27 9.69
CA GLU A 88 0.67 -22.85 8.31
C GLU A 88 -0.61 -22.61 7.50
N ASP A 89 -1.66 -23.37 7.80
CA ASP A 89 -2.92 -23.33 7.07
C ASP A 89 -3.77 -22.11 7.41
N THR A 90 -3.41 -21.33 8.44
CA THR A 90 -4.19 -20.18 8.94
C THR A 90 -4.59 -19.20 7.84
N TYR A 91 -3.62 -18.82 6.97
CA TYR A 91 -3.86 -17.89 5.87
C TYR A 91 -4.88 -18.44 4.86
N HIS A 92 -4.84 -19.75 4.59
CA HIS A 92 -5.79 -20.39 3.69
C HIS A 92 -7.12 -20.70 4.34
N ILE A 93 -7.16 -21.08 5.62
CA ILE A 93 -8.41 -21.32 6.37
C ILE A 93 -9.22 -20.03 6.46
N ALA A 94 -8.54 -18.88 6.56
CA ALA A 94 -9.14 -17.55 6.58
C ALA A 94 -10.15 -17.32 7.72
N ARG A 95 -10.08 -18.13 8.79
CA ARG A 95 -11.08 -18.21 9.88
C ARG A 95 -12.46 -18.75 9.44
N GLY A 96 -12.58 -19.31 8.24
CA GLY A 96 -13.82 -19.88 7.70
C GLY A 96 -15.00 -18.90 7.55
N PRO A 97 -14.82 -17.63 7.12
CA PRO A 97 -15.90 -16.67 7.06
C PRO A 97 -16.78 -16.98 5.86
N ARG A 98 -18.09 -16.99 6.07
CA ARG A 98 -19.10 -17.06 5.00
C ARG A 98 -19.69 -15.68 4.78
N LEU A 99 -19.04 -14.89 3.93
CA LEU A 99 -19.43 -13.50 3.65
C LEU A 99 -20.82 -13.41 3.02
N GLU A 100 -21.20 -14.42 2.25
CA GLU A 100 -22.54 -14.54 1.66
C GLU A 100 -23.31 -15.69 2.33
N LEU A 101 -23.97 -15.39 3.46
CA LEU A 101 -24.65 -16.40 4.30
C LEU A 101 -25.64 -17.27 3.52
N TYR A 102 -26.36 -16.68 2.56
CA TYR A 102 -27.41 -17.36 1.79
C TYR A 102 -26.92 -17.94 0.46
N ASN A 103 -25.65 -17.75 0.09
CA ASN A 103 -25.11 -18.35 -1.12
C ASN A 103 -24.65 -19.79 -0.83
N ALA A 104 -25.42 -20.77 -1.29
CA ALA A 104 -25.11 -22.20 -1.14
C ALA A 104 -23.83 -22.61 -1.89
N GLN A 105 -23.46 -21.88 -2.95
CA GLN A 105 -22.28 -22.11 -3.78
C GLN A 105 -21.10 -21.20 -3.43
N TYR A 106 -21.16 -20.51 -2.27
CA TYR A 106 -20.13 -19.59 -1.81
C TYR A 106 -18.73 -20.22 -1.90
N ARG A 107 -17.83 -19.49 -2.56
CA ARG A 107 -16.39 -19.76 -2.55
C ARG A 107 -15.73 -18.61 -1.81
N LYS A 108 -14.87 -18.95 -0.85
CA LYS A 108 -14.06 -17.94 -0.17
C LYS A 108 -13.17 -17.20 -1.19
N PRO A 109 -12.81 -15.95 -0.91
CA PRO A 109 -11.85 -15.20 -1.72
C PRO A 109 -10.57 -15.98 -2.00
N ALA A 110 -10.04 -15.83 -3.22
CA ALA A 110 -8.79 -16.47 -3.62
C ALA A 110 -7.61 -15.80 -2.88
N PRO A 111 -6.80 -16.56 -2.11
CA PRO A 111 -5.60 -16.02 -1.46
C PRO A 111 -4.58 -15.47 -2.47
N LEU A 112 -3.68 -14.58 -2.05
CA LEU A 112 -2.60 -14.06 -2.92
C LEU A 112 -1.51 -15.09 -3.22
N ILE A 113 -1.27 -16.03 -2.30
CA ILE A 113 -0.24 -17.07 -2.42
C ILE A 113 -0.86 -18.45 -2.35
N GLU A 114 -0.21 -19.45 -2.94
CA GLU A 114 -0.68 -20.83 -2.87
C GLU A 114 -0.19 -21.51 -1.59
N ARG A 115 -0.85 -22.61 -1.20
CA ARG A 115 -0.51 -23.31 0.04
C ARG A 115 0.92 -23.87 0.05
N LYS A 116 1.43 -24.25 -1.12
CA LYS A 116 2.82 -24.72 -1.29
C LYS A 116 3.85 -23.63 -0.97
N ASP A 117 3.45 -22.36 -1.02
CA ASP A 117 4.29 -21.19 -0.75
C ASP A 117 4.29 -20.81 0.74
N VAL A 118 3.71 -21.65 1.60
CA VAL A 118 3.69 -21.47 3.06
C VAL A 118 4.53 -22.53 3.76
N ILE A 119 5.51 -22.08 4.55
CA ILE A 119 6.45 -22.91 5.30
C ILE A 119 6.22 -22.73 6.80
N GLY A 120 6.15 -23.83 7.53
CA GLY A 120 6.18 -23.84 8.98
C GLY A 120 7.60 -23.75 9.50
N VAL A 121 7.89 -22.73 10.29
CA VAL A 121 9.18 -22.55 10.98
C VAL A 121 9.01 -22.89 12.46
N GLY A 122 9.91 -23.73 12.97
CA GLY A 122 9.94 -24.10 14.38
C GLY A 122 10.23 -22.90 15.28
N GLY A 123 9.79 -22.98 16.54
CA GLY A 123 9.83 -21.88 17.50
C GLY A 123 8.44 -21.52 17.99
N ARG A 124 8.34 -21.08 19.25
CA ARG A 124 7.05 -20.79 19.86
C ARG A 124 7.17 -19.74 20.94
N LEU A 125 6.27 -18.76 20.87
CA LEU A 125 5.99 -17.83 21.95
C LEU A 125 4.63 -18.17 22.58
N ASP A 126 4.47 -17.88 23.87
CA ASP A 126 3.18 -17.96 24.54
C ASP A 126 2.38 -16.65 24.43
N SER A 127 1.16 -16.66 24.98
CA SER A 127 0.28 -15.47 24.99
C SER A 127 0.82 -14.27 25.77
N GLN A 128 1.81 -14.48 26.65
CA GLN A 128 2.50 -13.42 27.40
C GLN A 128 3.74 -12.91 26.66
N GLY A 129 4.11 -13.53 25.52
CA GLY A 129 5.30 -13.23 24.74
C GLY A 129 6.56 -13.92 25.26
N GLN A 130 6.44 -14.89 26.18
CA GLN A 130 7.58 -15.67 26.66
C GLN A 130 7.94 -16.76 25.66
N GLU A 131 9.24 -16.99 25.47
CA GLU A 131 9.73 -18.03 24.59
C GLU A 131 9.53 -19.41 25.20
N LEU A 132 8.72 -20.24 24.54
CA LEU A 132 8.51 -21.65 24.90
C LEU A 132 9.47 -22.58 24.17
N ALA A 133 9.83 -22.22 22.93
CA ALA A 133 10.80 -22.94 22.12
C ALA A 133 11.57 -21.94 21.25
N PRO A 134 12.89 -22.09 21.10
CA PRO A 134 13.71 -21.19 20.30
C PRO A 134 13.33 -21.27 18.81
N LEU A 135 13.54 -20.17 18.09
CA LEU A 135 13.38 -20.12 16.64
C LEU A 135 14.28 -21.17 15.97
N ASP A 136 13.72 -21.92 15.02
CA ASP A 136 14.48 -22.83 14.17
C ASP A 136 15.19 -22.03 13.06
N GLU A 137 16.37 -21.50 13.38
CA GLU A 137 17.17 -20.71 12.45
C GLU A 137 17.57 -21.50 11.19
N LEU A 138 17.73 -22.82 11.28
CA LEU A 138 18.05 -23.66 10.12
C LEU A 138 16.88 -23.73 9.14
N ALA A 139 15.64 -23.83 9.64
CA ALA A 139 14.44 -23.75 8.82
C ALA A 139 14.33 -22.39 8.10
N VAL A 140 14.67 -21.28 8.76
CA VAL A 140 14.70 -19.96 8.12
C VAL A 140 15.74 -19.91 6.99
N ARG A 141 16.95 -20.43 7.22
CA ARG A 141 18.00 -20.49 6.16
C ARG A 141 17.60 -21.39 4.99
N HIS A 142 16.91 -22.50 5.24
CA HIS A 142 16.36 -23.32 4.16
C HIS A 142 15.27 -22.58 3.38
N ALA A 143 14.41 -21.81 4.06
CA ALA A 143 13.42 -20.98 3.40
C ALA A 143 14.05 -19.91 2.51
N ALA A 144 15.17 -19.31 2.93
CA ALA A 144 15.94 -18.37 2.10
C ALA A 144 16.47 -19.04 0.82
N ARG A 145 17.08 -20.21 0.92
CA ARG A 145 17.56 -20.95 -0.27
C ARG A 145 16.42 -21.27 -1.22
N ARG A 146 15.28 -21.74 -0.68
CA ARG A 146 14.08 -21.98 -1.47
C ARG A 146 13.57 -20.70 -2.15
N ALA A 147 13.62 -19.56 -1.46
CA ALA A 147 13.25 -18.26 -2.03
C ALA A 147 14.03 -17.97 -3.32
N VAL A 148 15.33 -18.25 -3.33
CA VAL A 148 16.20 -18.11 -4.52
C VAL A 148 15.90 -19.17 -5.57
N GLU A 149 15.87 -20.45 -5.19
CA GLU A 149 15.72 -21.59 -6.10
C GLU A 149 14.39 -21.56 -6.87
N GLU A 150 13.31 -21.11 -6.22
CA GLU A 150 11.96 -21.06 -6.79
C GLU A 150 11.58 -19.65 -7.30
N GLY A 151 12.48 -18.66 -7.19
CA GLY A 151 12.29 -17.33 -7.77
C GLY A 151 11.25 -16.45 -7.06
N TYR A 152 11.16 -16.54 -5.72
CA TYR A 152 10.32 -15.65 -4.93
C TYR A 152 10.90 -14.24 -4.87
N GLY A 153 10.05 -13.23 -5.07
CA GLY A 153 10.46 -11.82 -5.06
C GLY A 153 10.36 -11.13 -3.70
N ALA A 154 9.69 -11.76 -2.74
CA ALA A 154 9.61 -11.30 -1.36
C ALA A 154 9.30 -12.44 -0.37
N VAL A 155 9.57 -12.21 0.90
CA VAL A 155 9.22 -13.11 2.01
C VAL A 155 8.34 -12.37 3.01
N ALA A 156 7.21 -12.97 3.37
CA ALA A 156 6.41 -12.53 4.51
C ALA A 156 6.70 -13.43 5.72
N VAL A 157 6.86 -12.85 6.91
CA VAL A 157 7.05 -13.60 8.15
C VAL A 157 5.92 -13.26 9.11
N ALA A 158 5.15 -14.28 9.51
CA ALA A 158 4.02 -14.12 10.41
C ALA A 158 4.02 -15.21 11.49
N PHE A 159 4.63 -14.91 12.62
CA PHE A 159 4.67 -15.82 13.76
C PHE A 159 3.59 -15.48 14.79
N LEU A 160 3.14 -16.49 15.55
CA LEU A 160 2.19 -16.24 16.64
C LEU A 160 2.82 -15.35 17.69
N PHE A 161 2.00 -14.45 18.23
CA PHE A 161 2.36 -13.52 19.31
C PHE A 161 3.52 -12.55 18.99
N SER A 162 3.91 -12.41 17.72
CA SER A 162 4.94 -11.44 17.31
C SER A 162 4.57 -9.99 17.60
N TYR A 163 3.27 -9.65 17.61
CA TYR A 163 2.75 -8.34 18.05
C TYR A 163 3.11 -8.02 19.52
N LYS A 164 3.31 -9.05 20.35
CA LYS A 164 3.65 -8.95 21.77
C LYS A 164 5.16 -9.00 21.98
N ASN A 165 5.83 -9.95 21.34
CA ASN A 165 7.28 -10.08 21.35
C ASN A 165 7.79 -10.37 19.92
N PRO A 166 8.41 -9.39 19.23
CA PRO A 166 8.81 -9.53 17.84
C PRO A 166 10.14 -10.26 17.63
N SER A 167 10.80 -10.76 18.69
CA SER A 167 12.17 -11.27 18.63
C SER A 167 12.39 -12.33 17.54
N HIS A 168 11.47 -13.28 17.38
CA HIS A 168 11.58 -14.33 16.35
C HIS A 168 11.43 -13.78 14.93
N GLU A 169 10.51 -12.82 14.71
CA GLU A 169 10.34 -12.21 13.39
C GLU A 169 11.55 -11.34 13.01
N LEU A 170 12.08 -10.56 13.96
CA LEU A 170 13.29 -9.75 13.78
C LEU A 170 14.49 -10.65 13.46
N ARG A 171 14.68 -11.74 14.22
CA ARG A 171 15.76 -12.69 13.99
C ARG A 171 15.61 -13.40 12.64
N ALA A 172 14.39 -13.78 12.26
CA ALA A 172 14.14 -14.36 10.94
C ALA A 172 14.49 -13.39 9.81
N ARG A 173 14.16 -12.09 9.93
CA ARG A 173 14.57 -11.07 8.96
C ARG A 173 16.08 -10.95 8.84
N GLU A 174 16.79 -10.88 9.96
CA GLU A 174 18.26 -10.82 9.95
C GLU A 174 18.85 -11.98 9.13
N ILE A 175 18.40 -13.21 9.42
CA ILE A 175 18.82 -14.42 8.70
C ILE A 175 18.46 -14.35 7.22
N LEU A 176 17.24 -13.92 6.89
CA LEU A 176 16.79 -13.80 5.51
C LEU A 176 17.65 -12.79 4.74
N LEU A 177 17.97 -11.64 5.32
CA LEU A 177 18.78 -10.60 4.68
C LEU A 177 20.27 -11.00 4.58
N GLU A 178 20.80 -11.75 5.55
CA GLU A 178 22.13 -12.37 5.46
C GLU A 178 22.25 -13.28 4.22
N GLU A 179 21.20 -14.04 3.90
CA GLU A 179 21.21 -15.04 2.83
C GLU A 179 20.75 -14.48 1.46
N LEU A 180 19.83 -13.51 1.46
CA LEU A 180 19.16 -12.97 0.25
C LEU A 180 19.68 -11.59 -0.18
N GLY A 181 20.43 -10.90 0.70
CA GLY A 181 20.92 -9.54 0.49
C GLY A 181 20.03 -8.48 1.13
N GLU A 182 20.65 -7.35 1.52
CA GLU A 182 20.00 -6.27 2.29
C GLU A 182 18.81 -5.61 1.56
N GLU A 183 18.79 -5.64 0.23
CA GLU A 183 17.73 -5.05 -0.57
C GLU A 183 16.50 -5.96 -0.77
N PHE A 184 16.60 -7.23 -0.38
CA PHE A 184 15.52 -8.20 -0.54
C PHE A 184 14.32 -7.82 0.34
N THR A 185 13.10 -7.95 -0.20
CA THR A 185 11.90 -7.51 0.51
C THR A 185 11.46 -8.57 1.53
N VAL A 186 11.54 -8.21 2.81
CA VAL A 186 11.05 -9.03 3.93
C VAL A 186 10.01 -8.23 4.73
N SER A 187 8.74 -8.64 4.67
CA SER A 187 7.67 -8.03 5.46
C SER A 187 7.43 -8.80 6.75
N LEU A 188 7.49 -8.09 7.88
CA LEU A 188 7.24 -8.67 9.20
C LEU A 188 5.83 -8.34 9.66
N SER A 189 5.10 -9.36 10.10
CA SER A 189 3.70 -9.20 10.44
C SER A 189 3.47 -8.24 11.61
N HIS A 190 4.40 -8.17 12.57
CA HIS A 190 4.30 -7.21 13.69
C HIS A 190 4.55 -5.75 13.29
N GLU A 191 5.27 -5.51 12.18
CA GLU A 191 5.51 -4.17 11.63
C GLU A 191 4.36 -3.75 10.71
N ALA A 192 3.86 -4.69 9.89
CA ALA A 192 2.69 -4.48 9.04
C ALA A 192 1.43 -4.16 9.87
N ALA A 193 1.20 -4.92 10.94
CA ALA A 193 0.12 -4.66 11.90
C ALA A 193 0.42 -5.23 13.29
N LYS A 194 0.50 -4.35 14.30
CA LYS A 194 0.79 -4.75 15.68
C LYS A 194 -0.47 -5.16 16.46
N GLU A 195 -1.22 -6.12 15.93
CA GLU A 195 -2.51 -6.56 16.45
C GLU A 195 -2.53 -8.07 16.74
N TRP A 196 -3.37 -8.51 17.69
CA TRP A 196 -3.38 -9.92 18.12
C TRP A 196 -3.95 -10.89 17.09
N ARG A 197 -4.83 -10.40 16.22
CA ARG A 197 -5.53 -11.15 15.16
C ARG A 197 -4.56 -11.81 14.18
N GLU A 198 -4.47 -13.14 14.18
CA GLU A 198 -3.44 -13.85 13.42
C GLU A 198 -3.70 -13.84 11.92
N TYR A 199 -4.94 -14.05 11.48
CA TYR A 199 -5.28 -14.12 10.07
C TYR A 199 -5.13 -12.76 9.39
N GLU A 200 -5.72 -11.73 9.98
CA GLU A 200 -5.73 -10.37 9.45
C GLU A 200 -4.30 -9.76 9.45
N ARG A 201 -3.51 -10.04 10.48
CA ARG A 201 -2.08 -9.64 10.54
C ARG A 201 -1.24 -10.38 9.49
N THR A 202 -1.46 -11.69 9.33
CA THR A 202 -0.78 -12.48 8.29
C THR A 202 -1.16 -11.98 6.89
N SER A 203 -2.46 -11.74 6.65
CA SER A 203 -2.96 -11.19 5.40
C SER A 203 -2.29 -9.85 5.08
N SER A 204 -2.22 -8.94 6.05
CA SER A 204 -1.54 -7.64 5.91
C SER A 204 -0.06 -7.78 5.52
N ALA A 205 0.67 -8.68 6.19
CA ALA A 205 2.08 -8.95 5.88
C ALA A 205 2.28 -9.55 4.47
N VAL A 206 1.37 -10.44 4.05
CA VAL A 206 1.39 -11.03 2.71
C VAL A 206 1.06 -9.98 1.65
N VAL A 207 0.05 -9.13 1.85
CA VAL A 207 -0.25 -8.03 0.93
C VAL A 207 0.95 -7.10 0.81
N GLU A 208 1.55 -6.71 1.93
CA GLU A 208 2.70 -5.82 1.94
C GLU A 208 3.89 -6.41 1.17
N ALA A 209 4.24 -7.68 1.42
CA ALA A 209 5.29 -8.39 0.68
C ALA A 209 4.97 -8.50 -0.82
N TYR A 210 3.71 -8.75 -1.15
CA TYR A 210 3.24 -8.96 -2.52
C TYR A 210 3.32 -7.69 -3.37
N THR A 211 2.90 -6.55 -2.82
CA THR A 211 2.89 -5.26 -3.53
C THR A 211 4.15 -4.43 -3.32
N GLY A 212 4.91 -4.72 -2.26
CA GLY A 212 6.04 -3.91 -1.81
C GLY A 212 7.10 -3.62 -2.88
N PRO A 213 7.64 -4.63 -3.58
CA PRO A 213 8.64 -4.40 -4.62
C PRO A 213 8.13 -3.52 -5.77
N VAL A 214 6.85 -3.65 -6.14
CA VAL A 214 6.24 -2.84 -7.20
C VAL A 214 6.21 -1.37 -6.81
N VAL A 215 5.77 -1.07 -5.57
CA VAL A 215 5.75 0.29 -5.03
C VAL A 215 7.18 0.83 -4.86
N ARG A 216 8.11 0.02 -4.33
CA ARG A 216 9.51 0.42 -4.12
C ARG A 216 10.18 0.84 -5.41
N ASN A 217 10.10 0.00 -6.44
CA ASN A 217 10.74 0.27 -7.73
C ASN A 217 10.17 1.52 -8.39
N TYR A 218 8.84 1.70 -8.32
CA TYR A 218 8.19 2.89 -8.83
C TYR A 218 8.68 4.17 -8.16
N LEU A 219 8.72 4.18 -6.82
CA LEU A 219 9.14 5.35 -6.05
C LEU A 219 10.62 5.70 -6.26
N LEU A 220 11.50 4.69 -6.40
CA LEU A 220 12.92 4.91 -6.69
C LEU A 220 13.10 5.54 -8.07
N ASP A 221 12.45 4.99 -9.10
CA ASP A 221 12.53 5.52 -10.47
C ASP A 221 11.97 6.95 -10.57
N LEU A 222 10.92 7.27 -9.81
CA LEU A 222 10.40 8.65 -9.75
C LEU A 222 11.36 9.61 -9.02
N GLU A 223 11.91 9.22 -7.87
CA GLU A 223 12.88 10.05 -7.14
C GLU A 223 14.14 10.32 -7.96
N GLU A 224 14.69 9.31 -8.63
CA GLU A 224 15.85 9.45 -9.52
C GLU A 224 15.56 10.45 -10.64
N LYS A 225 14.43 10.28 -11.32
CA LYS A 225 14.03 11.19 -12.40
C LYS A 225 13.83 12.61 -11.92
N LEU A 226 13.24 12.83 -10.74
CA LEU A 226 13.09 14.16 -10.16
C LEU A 226 14.46 14.79 -9.83
N GLY A 227 15.37 14.00 -9.24
CA GLY A 227 16.74 14.43 -8.93
C GLY A 227 17.53 14.84 -10.17
N ASP A 228 17.40 14.10 -11.28
CA ASP A 228 18.01 14.44 -12.57
C ASP A 228 17.55 15.80 -13.14
N ARG A 229 16.38 16.30 -12.72
CA ARG A 229 15.86 17.64 -13.11
C ARG A 229 16.14 18.71 -12.05
N GLY A 230 16.97 18.41 -11.05
CA GLY A 230 17.36 19.38 -10.02
C GLY A 230 16.32 19.61 -8.92
N VAL A 231 15.33 18.72 -8.78
CA VAL A 231 14.37 18.80 -7.67
C VAL A 231 15.06 18.36 -6.38
N GLU A 232 15.33 19.31 -5.47
CA GLU A 232 15.93 19.01 -4.16
C GLU A 232 14.87 18.70 -3.07
N ALA A 233 13.61 19.03 -3.33
CA ALA A 233 12.51 18.83 -2.38
C ALA A 233 12.19 17.33 -2.18
N PRO A 234 11.95 16.88 -0.94
CA PRO A 234 11.53 15.50 -0.70
C PRO A 234 10.19 15.18 -1.38
N LEU A 235 10.13 14.03 -2.06
CA LEU A 235 8.89 13.48 -2.58
C LEU A 235 8.04 12.95 -1.42
N HIS A 236 6.81 13.45 -1.28
CA HIS A 236 5.83 12.92 -0.36
C HIS A 236 4.82 12.03 -1.07
N ILE A 237 4.39 10.95 -0.42
CA ILE A 237 3.38 10.01 -0.89
C ILE A 237 2.15 10.11 0.00
N MET A 238 0.97 10.18 -0.62
CA MET A 238 -0.30 10.18 0.10
C MET A 238 -0.47 8.85 0.85
N GLN A 239 -0.90 8.92 2.10
CA GLN A 239 -1.25 7.75 2.90
C GLN A 239 -2.72 7.44 2.74
N SER A 240 -3.08 6.16 2.84
CA SER A 240 -4.46 5.72 2.88
C SER A 240 -5.26 6.33 4.05
N SER A 241 -4.60 6.79 5.10
CA SER A 241 -5.20 7.42 6.29
C SER A 241 -5.50 8.93 6.15
N GLY A 242 -5.12 9.57 5.03
CA GLY A 242 -5.28 11.01 4.81
C GLY A 242 -4.05 11.87 5.12
N GLY A 243 -3.00 11.27 5.69
CA GLY A 243 -1.70 11.92 5.87
C GLY A 243 -0.77 11.80 4.66
N VAL A 244 0.47 12.25 4.80
CA VAL A 244 1.54 12.04 3.80
C VAL A 244 2.78 11.41 4.45
N LEU A 245 3.57 10.65 3.69
CA LEU A 245 4.87 10.09 4.09
C LEU A 245 5.95 10.58 3.14
N THR A 246 7.21 10.60 3.55
CA THR A 246 8.30 10.66 2.57
C THR A 246 8.31 9.41 1.70
N ALA A 247 8.78 9.49 0.47
CA ALA A 247 8.93 8.33 -0.41
C ALA A 247 9.83 7.25 0.22
N GLU A 248 10.90 7.64 0.94
CA GLU A 248 11.70 6.71 1.74
C GLU A 248 10.86 5.93 2.78
N SER A 249 9.98 6.63 3.51
CA SER A 249 9.08 5.99 4.49
C SER A 249 8.03 5.11 3.82
N ALA A 250 7.49 5.55 2.68
CA ALA A 250 6.52 4.78 1.89
C ALA A 250 7.13 3.48 1.35
N ARG A 251 8.39 3.50 0.91
CA ARG A 251 9.12 2.28 0.50
C ARG A 251 9.27 1.26 1.62
N LYS A 252 9.41 1.72 2.86
CA LYS A 252 9.51 0.88 4.07
C LYS A 252 8.15 0.36 4.56
N ARG A 253 7.05 1.03 4.19
CA ARG A 253 5.68 0.71 4.64
C ARG A 253 4.67 0.81 3.48
N PRO A 254 4.84 0.01 2.41
CA PRO A 254 4.06 0.16 1.18
C PRO A 254 2.58 -0.18 1.35
N LEU A 255 2.21 -0.95 2.38
CA LEU A 255 0.81 -1.20 2.71
C LEU A 255 0.04 0.10 3.00
N GLN A 256 0.68 1.08 3.64
CA GLN A 256 0.05 2.34 4.05
C GLN A 256 -0.27 3.28 2.88
N THR A 257 0.26 3.00 1.69
CA THR A 257 0.03 3.80 0.48
C THR A 257 -0.86 3.09 -0.53
N LEU A 258 -1.35 1.88 -0.21
CA LEU A 258 -2.05 1.02 -1.16
C LEU A 258 -3.32 1.68 -1.70
N LEU A 259 -4.06 2.37 -0.84
CA LEU A 259 -5.32 3.06 -1.18
C LEU A 259 -5.14 4.58 -1.18
N SER A 260 -3.99 5.08 -1.66
CA SER A 260 -3.62 6.49 -1.52
C SER A 260 -4.27 7.45 -2.53
N GLY A 261 -4.59 6.99 -3.74
CA GLY A 261 -5.15 7.83 -4.82
C GLY A 261 -6.43 8.58 -4.42
N PRO A 262 -7.55 7.90 -4.13
CA PRO A 262 -8.84 8.56 -3.89
C PRO A 262 -8.88 9.36 -2.58
N VAL A 263 -7.90 9.16 -1.69
CA VAL A 263 -7.79 9.86 -0.41
C VAL A 263 -7.47 11.34 -0.59
N GLY A 264 -6.78 11.72 -1.68
CA GLY A 264 -6.53 13.13 -1.99
C GLY A 264 -7.82 13.94 -2.12
N GLY A 265 -8.85 13.38 -2.77
CA GLY A 265 -10.17 14.00 -2.89
C GLY A 265 -10.85 14.19 -1.53
N ALA A 266 -10.86 13.13 -0.70
CA ALA A 266 -11.43 13.20 0.64
C ALA A 266 -10.74 14.23 1.55
N MET A 267 -9.42 14.39 1.43
CA MET A 267 -8.69 15.43 2.15
C MET A 267 -8.98 16.83 1.60
N GLY A 268 -9.25 16.96 0.30
CA GLY A 268 -9.79 18.17 -0.30
C GLY A 268 -11.15 18.56 0.29
N ASP A 269 -12.03 17.58 0.54
CA ASP A 269 -13.31 17.82 1.22
C ASP A 269 -13.11 18.30 2.67
N VAL A 270 -12.11 17.76 3.38
CA VAL A 270 -11.78 18.20 4.75
C VAL A 270 -11.33 19.66 4.76
N GLU A 271 -10.48 20.07 3.81
CA GLU A 271 -10.10 21.48 3.64
C GLU A 271 -11.31 22.34 3.28
N LEU A 272 -12.16 21.86 2.36
CA LEU A 272 -13.39 22.54 1.94
C LEU A 272 -14.36 22.74 3.12
N ALA A 273 -14.47 21.77 4.01
CA ALA A 273 -15.27 21.86 5.23
C ALA A 273 -14.78 22.99 6.14
N GLY A 274 -13.46 23.17 6.24
CA GLY A 274 -12.83 24.25 6.99
C GLY A 274 -13.15 25.63 6.43
N VAL A 275 -12.95 25.82 5.12
CA VAL A 275 -13.15 27.14 4.47
C VAL A 275 -14.62 27.51 4.27
N SER A 276 -15.51 26.52 4.09
CA SER A 276 -16.95 26.75 3.90
C SER A 276 -17.71 26.92 5.22
N GLY A 277 -17.11 26.51 6.34
CA GLY A 277 -17.77 26.44 7.66
C GLY A 277 -18.74 25.26 7.81
N ASN A 278 -18.95 24.46 6.76
CA ASN A 278 -19.77 23.26 6.81
C ASN A 278 -18.93 22.06 7.24
N ARG A 279 -19.07 21.68 8.51
CA ARG A 279 -18.26 20.60 9.11
C ARG A 279 -18.65 19.18 8.68
N ASN A 280 -19.73 19.02 7.91
CA ASN A 280 -20.20 17.72 7.45
C ASN A 280 -20.43 17.78 5.94
N LEU A 281 -19.68 16.98 5.19
CA LEU A 281 -19.73 16.94 3.73
C LEU A 281 -19.80 15.49 3.24
N ILE A 282 -20.42 15.31 2.07
CA ILE A 282 -20.36 14.08 1.30
C ILE A 282 -19.55 14.40 0.06
N GLY A 283 -18.36 13.82 -0.02
CA GLY A 283 -17.51 13.91 -1.20
C GLY A 283 -17.96 12.89 -2.24
N VAL A 284 -18.00 13.30 -3.49
CA VAL A 284 -18.40 12.45 -4.61
C VAL A 284 -17.44 12.67 -5.76
N ASP A 285 -16.72 11.60 -6.14
CA ASP A 285 -15.88 11.56 -7.33
C ASP A 285 -16.48 10.56 -8.32
N MET A 286 -16.79 11.03 -9.53
CA MET A 286 -17.33 10.19 -10.59
C MET A 286 -16.35 10.16 -11.75
N GLY A 287 -15.66 9.04 -11.88
CA GLY A 287 -14.77 8.75 -12.99
C GLY A 287 -15.50 8.11 -14.18
N GLY A 288 -14.71 7.64 -15.15
CA GLY A 288 -15.21 6.89 -16.29
C GLY A 288 -15.70 5.48 -15.93
N THR A 289 -15.16 4.88 -14.87
CA THR A 289 -15.40 3.47 -14.50
C THR A 289 -16.04 3.30 -13.12
N SER A 290 -15.79 4.24 -12.21
CA SER A 290 -16.22 4.17 -10.81
C SER A 290 -16.93 5.44 -10.36
N PHE A 291 -17.67 5.29 -9.27
CA PHE A 291 -18.28 6.35 -8.49
C PHE A 291 -17.86 6.15 -7.04
N ASP A 292 -17.07 7.07 -6.53
CA ASP A 292 -16.40 7.01 -5.24
C ASP A 292 -17.03 8.03 -4.29
N VAL A 293 -17.37 7.59 -3.07
CA VAL A 293 -18.03 8.42 -2.05
C VAL A 293 -17.19 8.45 -0.79
N SER A 294 -16.92 9.64 -0.27
CA SER A 294 -16.24 9.88 1.01
C SER A 294 -17.15 10.68 1.96
N LEU A 295 -16.87 10.60 3.26
CA LEU A 295 -17.57 11.38 4.28
C LEU A 295 -16.60 12.23 5.08
N VAL A 296 -16.96 13.50 5.28
CA VAL A 296 -16.38 14.37 6.29
C VAL A 296 -17.40 14.52 7.41
N VAL A 297 -17.01 14.16 8.64
CA VAL A 297 -17.84 14.24 9.83
C VAL A 297 -17.13 15.10 10.87
N ASP A 298 -17.81 16.14 11.37
CA ASP A 298 -17.27 17.11 12.31
C ASP A 298 -15.93 17.74 11.88
N GLY A 299 -15.73 17.93 10.58
CA GLY A 299 -14.52 18.51 9.97
C GLY A 299 -13.34 17.54 9.94
N LYS A 300 -13.58 16.24 10.05
CA LYS A 300 -12.56 15.18 9.98
C LYS A 300 -12.96 14.13 8.95
N PRO A 301 -11.99 13.48 8.28
CA PRO A 301 -12.30 12.37 7.39
C PRO A 301 -12.86 11.20 8.21
N ASP A 302 -13.84 10.49 7.68
CA ASP A 302 -14.26 9.20 8.23
C ASP A 302 -13.16 8.16 7.98
N VAL A 303 -12.68 7.50 9.04
CA VAL A 303 -11.53 6.59 8.99
C VAL A 303 -11.86 5.25 9.65
N SER A 304 -11.44 4.16 9.02
CA SER A 304 -11.47 2.80 9.57
C SER A 304 -10.06 2.32 9.91
N THR A 305 -9.95 1.41 10.87
CA THR A 305 -8.69 0.72 11.25
C THR A 305 -8.48 -0.60 10.50
N GLU A 306 -9.43 -0.97 9.66
CA GLU A 306 -9.42 -2.22 8.89
C GLU A 306 -9.99 -1.95 7.49
N ALA A 307 -9.28 -2.43 6.47
CA ALA A 307 -9.68 -2.37 5.07
C ALA A 307 -9.90 -3.79 4.53
N HIS A 308 -10.79 -3.92 3.54
CA HIS A 308 -11.02 -5.19 2.85
C HIS A 308 -10.85 -4.96 1.35
N LEU A 309 -10.00 -5.75 0.70
CA LEU A 309 -9.77 -5.65 -0.74
C LEU A 309 -9.81 -7.05 -1.35
N GLU A 310 -10.66 -7.26 -2.37
CA GLU A 310 -10.96 -8.59 -2.94
C GLU A 310 -11.25 -9.65 -1.87
N GLY A 311 -11.90 -9.25 -0.76
CA GLY A 311 -12.24 -10.12 0.37
C GLY A 311 -11.05 -10.51 1.26
N LEU A 312 -9.86 -9.95 1.06
CA LEU A 312 -8.71 -10.10 1.95
C LEU A 312 -8.66 -8.93 2.95
N PRO A 313 -8.58 -9.20 4.27
CA PRO A 313 -8.49 -8.16 5.28
C PRO A 313 -7.08 -7.57 5.34
N MET A 314 -7.01 -6.28 5.61
CA MET A 314 -5.77 -5.53 5.83
C MET A 314 -5.94 -4.64 7.06
N LEU A 315 -5.05 -4.78 8.02
CA LEU A 315 -5.04 -4.01 9.25
C LEU A 315 -4.23 -2.73 9.02
N MET A 316 -4.89 -1.73 8.45
CA MET A 316 -4.31 -0.42 8.17
C MET A 316 -5.37 0.66 8.37
N SER A 317 -4.93 1.84 8.79
CA SER A 317 -5.81 3.01 8.85
C SER A 317 -6.10 3.50 7.45
N VAL A 318 -7.38 3.59 7.10
CA VAL A 318 -7.85 3.98 5.77
C VAL A 318 -8.98 4.98 5.90
N VAL A 319 -9.01 5.99 5.04
CA VAL A 319 -10.20 6.83 4.85
C VAL A 319 -11.30 5.99 4.22
N ASN A 320 -12.50 6.00 4.80
CA ASN A 320 -13.62 5.26 4.28
C ASN A 320 -14.08 5.88 2.96
N ILE A 321 -13.73 5.18 1.88
CA ILE A 321 -14.17 5.52 0.52
C ILE A 321 -14.98 4.35 0.00
N HIS A 322 -16.23 4.62 -0.34
CA HIS A 322 -17.15 3.64 -0.88
C HIS A 322 -17.19 3.77 -2.39
N THR A 323 -16.70 2.74 -3.07
CA THR A 323 -16.70 2.67 -4.54
C THR A 323 -17.90 1.87 -5.04
N VAL A 324 -18.63 2.43 -5.98
CA VAL A 324 -19.61 1.74 -6.83
C VAL A 324 -18.99 1.60 -8.22
N GLY A 325 -19.02 0.39 -8.79
CA GLY A 325 -18.55 0.11 -10.16
C GLY A 325 -19.48 0.63 -11.26
N ALA A 326 -19.91 1.88 -11.14
CA ALA A 326 -20.73 2.59 -12.10
C ALA A 326 -20.16 4.00 -12.31
N GLY A 327 -19.79 4.36 -13.53
CA GLY A 327 -19.22 5.65 -13.89
C GLY A 327 -19.73 6.15 -15.23
N GLY A 328 -19.12 7.22 -15.75
CA GLY A 328 -19.57 7.85 -17.00
C GLY A 328 -19.48 6.96 -18.25
N GLY A 329 -18.64 5.92 -18.22
CA GLY A 329 -18.45 4.94 -19.29
C GLY A 329 -19.19 3.62 -19.07
N SER A 330 -20.01 3.50 -18.02
CA SER A 330 -20.80 2.29 -17.78
C SER A 330 -21.79 2.04 -18.92
N VAL A 331 -21.76 0.83 -19.48
CA VAL A 331 -22.63 0.44 -20.58
C VAL A 331 -24.06 0.27 -20.06
N ALA A 332 -24.98 1.06 -20.59
CA ALA A 332 -26.41 0.83 -20.40
C ALA A 332 -26.89 -0.20 -21.43
N TRP A 333 -27.39 -1.35 -20.96
CA TRP A 333 -28.01 -2.39 -21.79
C TRP A 333 -29.34 -2.84 -21.19
#